data_AF-X0W000-F1
#
_entry.id   AF-X0W000-F1
#
_cell.length_a   1.000
_cell.length_b   1.000
_cell.length_c   1.000
_cell.angle_alpha   90.00
_cell.angle_beta   90.00
_cell.angle_gamma   90.00
#
_symmetry.space_group_name_H-M   'P 1'
#
loop_
_entity.id
_entity.type
_entity.pdbx_description
1 polymer ?
#
loop_
_entity_poly.entity_id
_entity_poly.type
_entity_poly.pdbx_seq_one_letter_code
_entity_poly.pdbx_strand_id
1 'polypeptide(L)'
;MAGMGIVADDLSPAAITSGLATHFIGQRIIYYSRIPSTMEVAKKEALQGAPEGTVVITDEQTAGKGRMRRVWLSPKGCIALSVILYPNIAHLSSLIMV
;
A
#
# COMPACT_ATOMS: atom_id res chain seq x y z
N MET A 1 2.87 1.08 -38.70
CA MET A 1 1.68 1.12 -37.83
C MET A 1 2.06 0.54 -36.49
N ALA A 2 2.66 1.34 -35.62
CA ALA A 2 3.02 0.92 -34.28
C ALA A 2 1.73 0.88 -33.44
N GLY A 3 1.20 -0.33 -33.24
CA GLY A 3 0.26 -0.57 -32.16
C GLY A 3 1.04 -0.50 -30.86
N MET A 4 1.16 0.70 -30.28
CA MET A 4 1.59 0.85 -28.90
C MET A 4 0.47 0.28 -28.04
N GLY A 5 0.47 -1.05 -27.89
CA GLY A 5 -0.36 -1.72 -26.91
C GLY A 5 -0.08 -1.05 -25.58
N ILE A 6 -1.13 -0.60 -24.89
CA ILE A 6 -1.03 -0.14 -23.51
C ILE A 6 -0.32 -1.27 -22.78
N VAL A 7 0.94 -1.05 -22.40
CA VAL A 7 1.67 -1.96 -21.54
C VAL A 7 0.82 -2.03 -20.30
N ALA A 8 0.23 -3.20 -20.02
CA ALA A 8 -0.41 -3.39 -18.73
C ALA A 8 0.69 -3.20 -17.69
N ASP A 9 0.59 -2.13 -16.89
CA ASP A 9 1.53 -1.89 -15.80
C ASP A 9 1.44 -3.10 -14.86
N ASP A 10 2.46 -3.95 -14.88
CA ASP A 10 2.54 -5.13 -14.02
C ASP A 10 2.86 -4.66 -12.60
N LEU A 11 1.82 -4.57 -11.78
CA LEU A 11 1.93 -4.31 -10.35
C LEU A 11 1.97 -5.61 -9.52
N SER A 12 2.41 -6.72 -10.12
CA SER A 12 2.68 -7.94 -9.36
C SER A 12 3.72 -7.68 -8.26
N PRO A 13 3.64 -8.41 -7.13
CA PRO A 13 4.66 -8.32 -6.08
C PRO A 13 6.10 -8.51 -6.60
N ALA A 14 6.29 -9.38 -7.60
CA ALA A 14 7.60 -9.63 -8.20
C ALA A 14 8.11 -8.42 -8.98
N ALA A 15 7.27 -7.81 -9.82
CA ALA A 15 7.62 -6.61 -10.58
C ALA A 15 7.92 -5.43 -9.65
N ILE A 16 7.12 -5.25 -8.59
CA ILE A 16 7.32 -4.19 -7.60
C ILE A 16 8.62 -4.39 -6.82
N THR A 17 8.96 -5.63 -6.46
CA THR A 17 10.14 -5.92 -5.65
C THR A 17 11.44 -5.88 -6.47
N SER A 18 11.34 -6.09 -7.79
CA SER A 18 12.49 -6.08 -8.69
C SER A 18 13.21 -4.73 -8.67
N GLY A 19 14.46 -4.74 -8.21
CA GLY A 19 15.30 -3.53 -8.14
C GLY A 19 15.08 -2.65 -6.91
N LEU A 20 14.23 -3.04 -5.96
CA LEU A 20 14.15 -2.34 -4.67
C LEU A 20 15.43 -2.57 -3.85
N ALA A 21 16.12 -1.48 -3.53
CA ALA A 21 17.30 -1.48 -2.67
C ALA A 21 16.98 -1.19 -1.19
N THR A 22 15.70 -1.18 -0.82
CA THR A 22 15.26 -0.92 0.55
C THR A 22 15.68 -2.06 1.49
N HIS A 23 15.89 -1.76 2.77
CA HIS A 23 16.29 -2.77 3.75
C HIS A 23 15.12 -3.40 4.52
N PHE A 24 13.98 -2.71 4.63
CA PHE A 24 12.82 -3.23 5.37
C PHE A 24 11.47 -2.88 4.73
N ILE A 25 11.28 -1.65 4.23
CA ILE A 25 10.04 -1.27 3.52
C ILE A 25 10.00 -1.99 2.17
N GLY A 26 8.87 -2.63 1.85
CA GLY A 26 8.67 -3.26 0.55
C GLY A 26 9.34 -4.62 0.38
N GLN A 27 9.97 -5.15 1.44
CA GLN A 27 10.51 -6.51 1.44
C GLN A 27 9.40 -7.58 1.44
N ARG A 28 8.20 -7.20 1.87
CA ARG A 28 6.96 -7.98 1.70
C ARG A 28 5.91 -7.09 1.05
N ILE A 29 5.50 -7.45 -0.16
CA ILE A 29 4.43 -6.79 -0.91
C ILE A 29 3.19 -7.68 -0.94
N ILE A 30 2.05 -7.11 -0.58
CA ILE A 30 0.73 -7.71 -0.72
C ILE A 30 -0.04 -6.85 -1.72
N TYR A 31 -0.32 -7.41 -2.89
CA TYR A 31 -1.00 -6.70 -3.97
C TYR A 31 -2.41 -7.24 -4.19
N TYR A 32 -3.34 -6.33 -4.45
CA TYR A 32 -4.67 -6.64 -4.95
C TYR A 32 -4.99 -5.71 -6.11
N SER A 33 -5.68 -6.18 -7.15
CA SER A 33 -6.13 -5.30 -8.23
C SER A 33 -7.25 -4.34 -7.79
N ARG A 34 -8.10 -4.76 -6.84
CA ARG A 34 -9.24 -3.97 -6.35
C ARG A 34 -9.66 -4.42 -4.96
N ILE A 35 -9.68 -3.50 -4.00
CA ILE A 35 -10.09 -3.77 -2.61
C ILE A 35 -10.89 -2.61 -2.00
N PRO A 36 -11.59 -2.80 -0.88
CA PRO A 36 -12.23 -1.70 -0.18
C PRO A 36 -11.24 -0.62 0.29
N SER A 37 -10.15 -1.01 0.96
CA SER A 37 -9.16 -0.09 1.53
C SER A 37 -7.86 -0.82 1.84
N THR A 38 -6.72 -0.30 1.38
CA THR A 38 -5.37 -0.81 1.71
C THR A 38 -5.12 -0.72 3.21
N MET A 39 -5.62 0.32 3.87
CA MET A 39 -5.41 0.53 5.30
C MET A 39 -6.13 -0.51 6.16
N GLU A 40 -7.33 -0.96 5.75
CA GLU A 40 -8.04 -2.03 6.47
C GLU A 40 -7.33 -3.37 6.33
N VAL A 41 -6.80 -3.68 5.14
CA VAL A 41 -5.99 -4.86 4.91
C VAL A 41 -4.69 -4.78 5.72
N ALA A 42 -3.98 -3.64 5.67
CA ALA A 42 -2.75 -3.44 6.44
C ALA A 42 -2.98 -3.60 7.95
N LYS A 43 -4.11 -3.09 8.48
CA LYS A 43 -4.50 -3.29 9.88
C LYS A 43 -4.72 -4.77 10.21
N LYS A 44 -5.39 -5.52 9.33
CA LYS A 44 -5.61 -6.96 9.52
C LYS A 44 -4.28 -7.73 9.51
N GLU A 45 -3.40 -7.45 8.56
CA GLU A 45 -2.08 -8.07 8.45
C GLU A 45 -1.20 -7.74 9.68
N ALA A 46 -1.22 -6.49 10.14
CA ALA A 46 -0.50 -6.08 11.36
C ALA A 46 -1.00 -6.84 12.61
N LEU A 47 -2.32 -7.03 12.74
CA LEU A 47 -2.90 -7.85 13.82
C LEU A 47 -2.53 -9.33 13.73
N GLN A 48 -2.16 -9.81 12.55
CA GLN A 48 -1.66 -11.18 12.31
C GLN A 48 -0.13 -11.28 12.46
N GLY A 49 0.55 -10.19 12.81
CA GLY A 49 2.00 -10.18 13.02
C GLY A 49 2.81 -10.01 11.73
N ALA A 50 2.26 -9.34 10.72
CA ALA A 50 3.04 -9.01 9.52
C ALA A 50 4.33 -8.24 9.87
N PRO A 51 5.46 -8.51 9.19
CA PRO A 51 6.72 -7.83 9.46
C PRO A 51 6.63 -6.31 9.25
N GLU A 52 7.45 -5.56 9.99
CA GLU A 52 7.65 -4.13 9.73
C GLU A 52 8.06 -3.89 8.27
N GLY A 53 7.55 -2.83 7.67
CA GLY A 53 7.81 -2.49 6.28
C GLY A 53 6.97 -3.29 5.27
N THR A 54 6.09 -4.19 5.71
CA THR A 54 5.08 -4.81 4.83
C THR A 54 4.24 -3.72 4.17
N VAL A 55 4.09 -3.80 2.84
CA VAL A 55 3.31 -2.85 2.04
C VAL A 55 2.12 -3.54 1.42
N VAL A 56 0.93 -2.98 1.61
CA VAL A 56 -0.29 -3.35 0.89
C VAL A 56 -0.51 -2.36 -0.23
N ILE A 57 -0.69 -2.82 -1.47
CA ILE A 57 -0.83 -1.99 -2.67
C ILE A 57 -2.09 -2.39 -3.44
N THR A 58 -2.78 -1.42 -4.06
CA THR A 58 -3.89 -1.66 -4.98
C THR A 58 -3.97 -0.62 -6.09
N ASP A 59 -4.53 -1.03 -7.24
CA ASP A 59 -4.88 -0.13 -8.34
C ASP A 59 -6.15 0.68 -8.04
N GLU A 60 -7.05 0.11 -7.26
CA GLU A 60 -8.36 0.69 -6.97
C GLU A 60 -8.77 0.44 -5.51
N GLN A 61 -9.19 1.50 -4.83
CA GLN A 61 -9.94 1.40 -3.58
C GLN A 61 -11.42 1.71 -3.82
N THR A 62 -12.29 0.80 -3.41
CA THR A 62 -13.75 0.95 -3.59
C THR A 62 -14.44 1.64 -2.41
N ALA A 63 -13.77 1.70 -1.25
CA ALA A 63 -14.27 2.29 -0.01
C ALA A 63 -13.12 2.95 0.78
N GLY A 64 -12.27 3.71 0.08
CA GLY A 64 -11.14 4.41 0.67
C GLY A 64 -11.61 5.39 1.77
N LYS A 65 -10.87 5.43 2.88
CA LYS A 65 -11.18 6.25 4.05
C LYS A 65 -10.11 7.30 4.27
N GLY A 66 -10.51 8.57 4.23
CA GLY A 66 -9.70 9.70 4.64
C GLY A 66 -9.91 10.08 6.12
N ARG A 67 -9.22 11.12 6.57
CA ARG A 67 -9.39 11.69 7.91
C ARG A 67 -10.81 12.17 8.13
N MET A 68 -11.24 12.21 9.40
CA MET A 68 -12.55 12.73 9.81
C MET A 68 -13.73 12.07 9.06
N ARG A 69 -13.62 10.76 8.77
CA ARG A 69 -14.61 9.96 8.02
C ARG A 69 -14.88 10.46 6.59
N ARG A 70 -14.00 11.28 6.00
CA ARG A 70 -14.10 11.66 4.60
C ARG A 70 -13.88 10.45 3.70
N VAL A 71 -14.54 10.43 2.55
CA VAL A 71 -14.28 9.43 1.51
C VAL A 71 -12.96 9.77 0.83
N TRP A 72 -12.13 8.76 0.61
CA TRP A 72 -10.91 8.86 -0.21
C TRP A 72 -11.15 8.13 -1.54
N LEU A 73 -11.20 8.89 -2.63
CA LEU A 73 -11.37 8.33 -3.97
C LEU A 73 -10.01 7.87 -4.50
N SER A 74 -9.92 6.60 -4.88
CA SER A 74 -8.74 6.02 -5.54
C SER A 74 -9.21 5.08 -6.65
N PRO A 75 -9.69 5.63 -7.77
CA PRO A 75 -10.10 4.83 -8.92
C PRO A 75 -8.89 4.11 -9.55
N LYS A 76 -9.17 3.16 -10.44
CA LYS A 76 -8.15 2.48 -11.24
C LYS A 76 -7.19 3.49 -11.90
N GLY A 77 -5.90 3.22 -11.82
CA GLY A 77 -4.83 4.10 -12.31
C GLY A 77 -4.20 4.98 -11.23
N CYS A 78 -4.75 4.96 -10.00
CA CYS A 78 -4.06 5.47 -8.82
C CYS A 78 -3.21 4.37 -8.18
N ILE A 79 -2.04 4.72 -7.64
CA ILE A 79 -1.31 3.83 -6.74
C ILE A 79 -1.76 4.15 -5.32
N ALA A 80 -2.61 3.32 -4.74
CA ALA A 80 -2.93 3.38 -3.33
C ALA A 80 -2.11 2.34 -2.57
N LEU A 81 -1.47 2.77 -1.48
CA LEU A 81 -0.69 1.89 -0.64
C LEU A 81 -0.81 2.20 0.84
N SER A 82 -0.48 1.23 1.68
CA SER A 82 -0.34 1.39 3.12
C SER A 82 0.86 0.58 3.61
N VAL A 83 1.66 1.19 4.49
CA VAL A 83 2.88 0.59 5.04
C VAL A 83 2.66 0.31 6.53
N ILE A 84 3.03 -0.89 6.98
CA ILE A 84 3.01 -1.26 8.39
C ILE A 84 4.34 -0.84 9.02
N LEU A 85 4.29 -0.05 10.10
CA LEU A 85 5.47 0.42 10.84
C LEU A 85 5.31 0.13 12.34
N TYR A 86 6.43 -0.16 13.02
CA TYR A 86 6.50 -0.44 14.45
C TYR A 86 7.52 0.49 15.12
N PRO A 87 7.26 1.81 15.14
CA PRO A 87 8.20 2.79 15.69
C PRO A 87 8.45 2.57 17.18
N ASN A 88 9.67 2.89 17.63
CA ASN A 88 9.98 2.92 19.07
C ASN A 88 9.06 3.90 19.80
N ILE A 89 8.65 3.53 21.02
CA ILE A 89 7.75 4.34 21.86
C ILE A 89 8.28 5.78 22.07
N ALA A 90 9.60 5.95 22.12
CA ALA A 90 10.27 7.25 22.25
C ALA A 90 10.00 8.19 21.06
N HIS A 91 9.63 7.66 19.89
CA HIS A 91 9.34 8.43 18.69
C HIS A 91 7.84 8.64 18.44
N LEU A 92 6.94 8.08 19.26
CA LEU A 92 5.50 8.21 18.99
C LEU A 92 4.99 9.65 19.05
N SER A 93 5.60 10.50 19.88
CA SER A 93 5.22 11.90 20.02
C SER A 93 5.47 12.74 18.76
N SER A 94 6.33 12.28 17.84
CA SER A 94 6.54 12.94 16.54
C SER A 94 5.59 12.45 15.45
N LEU A 95 4.87 11.36 15.67
CA LEU A 95 3.91 10.77 14.72
C LEU A 95 2.50 11.34 14.89
N ILE A 96 2.41 12.67 14.99
CA ILE A 96 1.11 13.34 15.16
C ILE A 96 0.42 13.43 13.81
N MET A 97 -0.74 12.79 13.71
CA MET A 97 -1.61 12.88 12.56
C MET A 97 -2.61 14.05 12.80
N VAL A 98 -2.27 15.27 12.40
CA VAL A 98 -3.16 16.48 12.49
C VAL A 98 -4.16 16.55 11.34
#